data_AF-A0A3B6I1Z8-F1
#
_entry.id   AF-A0A3B6I1Z8-F1
#
_cell.length_a   1.000
_cell.length_b   1.000
_cell.length_c   1.000
_cell.angle_alpha   90.00
_cell.angle_beta   90.00
_cell.angle_gamma   90.00
#
_symmetry.space_group_name_H-M   'P 1'
#
loop_
_entity.id
_entity.type
_entity.pdbx_description
1 polymer ?
#
loop_
_entity_poly.entity_id
_entity_poly.type
_entity_poly.pdbx_seq_one_letter_code
_entity_poly.pdbx_strand_id
1 'polypeptide(L)'
;MAGASNGQKIWPVLRYAVTKPVVIHRVCDGLLILGHKSDFYICNPTTRKCAFLPHPPQRPGVSVIAVVAFYRHHTSREYRVLWVSYSRPISSGVPVQSPEYFVLTVGSNQPRCIEWPTVSQHTLHVTQSPYCPPVHHRGSLHWAFGLNLTVFDSVAETFRQMSRPIELGALVSLLDMGGSLDLWHTTCDSITFDIWVLQDYDAETWGFQYRISLFTMEASPPLNLGVIYRPSMAVINEHELLIEQRPDRLLHCDTDGVFLGNVESEEHGNQLILTRHLFQESMISLPLFETQEDDDVKEPPFLIVL
;
A
#
# COMPACT_ATOMS: atom_id res chain seq x y z
N MET A 1 -21.95 -6.76 -30.75
CA MET A 1 -22.49 -5.79 -29.79
C MET A 1 -21.38 -5.48 -28.81
N ALA A 2 -20.65 -4.40 -29.06
CA ALA A 2 -19.54 -3.97 -28.23
C ALA A 2 -20.12 -3.41 -26.93
N GLY A 3 -19.80 -4.03 -25.80
CA GLY A 3 -20.07 -3.47 -24.49
C GLY A 3 -19.22 -2.22 -24.34
N ALA A 4 -19.87 -1.08 -24.12
CA ALA A 4 -19.21 0.16 -23.76
C ALA A 4 -18.50 -0.07 -22.41
N SER A 5 -17.16 -0.08 -22.43
CA SER A 5 -16.39 0.10 -21.20
C SER A 5 -16.70 1.50 -20.68
N ASN A 6 -17.36 1.57 -19.52
CA ASN A 6 -17.50 2.84 -18.82
C ASN A 6 -16.09 3.33 -18.49
N GLY A 7 -15.65 4.39 -19.17
CA GLY A 7 -14.29 4.92 -19.09
C GLY A 7 -13.99 5.49 -17.72
N GLN A 8 -13.62 4.64 -16.77
CA GLN A 8 -12.85 5.07 -15.60
C GLN A 8 -11.51 5.58 -16.11
N LYS A 9 -11.41 6.90 -16.27
CA LYS A 9 -10.17 7.55 -16.67
C LYS A 9 -9.22 7.52 -15.46
N ILE A 10 -8.10 6.83 -15.63
CA ILE A 10 -7.06 6.69 -14.61
C ILE A 10 -6.24 7.98 -14.62
N TRP A 11 -6.30 8.74 -13.53
CA TRP A 11 -5.60 10.01 -13.40
C TRP A 11 -4.47 9.91 -12.36
N PRO A 12 -3.28 10.47 -12.64
CA PRO A 12 -2.21 10.52 -11.65
C PRO A 12 -2.60 11.50 -10.54
N VAL A 13 -2.46 11.08 -9.28
CA VAL A 13 -2.78 11.91 -8.10
C VAL A 13 -1.59 12.80 -7.68
N LEU A 14 -0.36 12.43 -8.02
CA LEU A 14 0.85 13.12 -7.55
C LEU A 14 1.85 13.29 -8.69
N ARG A 15 2.44 14.49 -8.80
CA ARG A 15 3.57 14.78 -9.70
C ARG A 15 4.72 15.41 -8.91
N TYR A 16 5.94 14.93 -9.13
CA TYR A 16 7.14 15.48 -8.49
C TYR A 16 8.37 15.27 -9.38
N ALA A 17 9.39 16.13 -9.21
CA ALA A 17 10.67 15.98 -9.88
C ALA A 17 11.53 14.90 -9.20
N VAL A 18 12.24 14.10 -9.99
CA VAL A 18 13.02 12.92 -9.53
C VAL A 18 14.15 13.27 -8.55
N THR A 19 14.49 14.55 -8.34
CA THR A 19 15.64 14.97 -7.53
C THR A 19 15.54 14.53 -6.06
N LYS A 20 14.32 14.33 -5.51
CA LYS A 20 14.07 13.61 -4.25
C LYS A 20 12.72 12.88 -4.31
N PRO A 21 12.65 11.56 -4.22
CA PRO A 21 11.39 10.84 -4.33
C PRO A 21 10.49 11.17 -3.13
N VAL A 22 9.28 11.64 -3.43
CA VAL A 22 8.19 11.71 -2.45
C VAL A 22 7.47 10.37 -2.50
N VAL A 23 7.26 9.78 -1.33
CA VAL A 23 6.69 8.44 -1.23
C VAL A 23 5.28 8.54 -0.64
N ILE A 24 4.29 8.00 -1.35
CA ILE A 24 2.97 7.78 -0.77
C ILE A 24 3.08 6.62 0.20
N HIS A 25 2.98 6.92 1.48
CA HIS A 25 3.00 5.90 2.51
C HIS A 25 1.65 5.23 2.63
N ARG A 26 0.56 5.98 2.87
CA ARG A 26 -0.77 5.38 3.11
C ARG A 26 -1.89 6.32 2.67
N VAL A 27 -3.06 5.74 2.43
CA VAL A 27 -4.29 6.45 2.05
C VAL A 27 -5.44 5.96 2.91
N CYS A 28 -6.32 6.86 3.35
CA CYS A 28 -7.56 6.55 4.07
C CYS A 28 -8.58 7.66 3.84
N ASP A 29 -9.81 7.34 3.46
CA ASP A 29 -10.92 8.31 3.25
C ASP A 29 -10.53 9.54 2.38
N GLY A 30 -9.68 9.34 1.38
CA GLY A 30 -9.17 10.41 0.50
C GLY A 30 -8.08 11.30 1.09
N LEU A 31 -7.55 10.95 2.26
CA LEU A 31 -6.37 11.59 2.85
C LEU A 31 -5.12 10.77 2.53
N LEU A 32 -4.02 11.44 2.19
CA LEU A 32 -2.73 10.86 1.87
C LEU A 32 -1.72 11.13 3.00
N ILE A 33 -0.90 10.13 3.35
CA ILE A 33 0.34 10.35 4.09
C ILE A 33 1.52 10.28 3.11
N LEU A 34 2.29 11.35 3.04
CA LEU A 34 3.44 11.51 2.17
C LEU A 34 4.72 11.62 3.00
N GLY A 35 5.78 10.98 2.53
CA GLY A 35 7.10 11.01 3.15
C GLY A 35 8.09 11.73 2.26
N HIS A 36 8.89 12.62 2.83
CA HIS A 36 10.02 13.25 2.16
C HIS A 36 11.20 13.40 3.12
N LYS A 37 12.33 12.75 2.79
CA LYS A 37 13.47 12.59 3.69
C LYS A 37 13.04 11.94 5.02
N SER A 38 13.11 12.68 6.12
CA SER A 38 12.69 12.24 7.46
C SER A 38 11.38 12.86 7.91
N ASP A 39 10.82 13.77 7.11
CA ASP A 39 9.57 14.47 7.42
C ASP A 39 8.38 13.71 6.81
N PHE A 40 7.26 13.72 7.52
CA PHE A 40 5.99 13.16 7.07
C PHE A 40 4.94 14.26 6.99
N TYR A 41 4.03 14.13 6.04
CA TYR A 41 2.96 15.07 5.79
C TYR A 41 1.66 14.32 5.62
N ILE A 42 0.57 14.92 6.09
CA ILE A 42 -0.79 14.48 5.78
C ILE A 42 -1.41 15.51 4.85
N CYS A 43 -1.98 15.06 3.73
CA CYS A 43 -2.57 15.96 2.75
C CYS A 43 -3.96 15.46 2.32
N ASN A 44 -4.81 16.40 1.95
CA ASN A 44 -6.03 16.15 1.19
C ASN A 44 -5.84 16.71 -0.24
N PRO A 45 -5.70 15.85 -1.26
CA PRO A 45 -5.58 16.28 -2.66
C PRO A 45 -6.74 17.12 -3.17
N THR A 46 -7.97 16.75 -2.83
CA THR A 46 -9.20 17.42 -3.28
C THR A 46 -9.27 18.85 -2.76
N THR A 47 -8.94 19.06 -1.48
CA THR A 47 -8.95 20.41 -0.90
C THR A 47 -7.61 21.13 -1.04
N ARG A 48 -6.59 20.49 -1.61
CA ARG A 48 -5.20 20.98 -1.73
C ARG A 48 -4.59 21.45 -0.41
N LYS A 49 -5.03 20.89 0.71
CA LYS A 49 -4.48 21.22 2.04
C LYS A 49 -3.45 20.17 2.43
N CYS A 50 -2.37 20.59 3.06
CA CYS A 50 -1.36 19.67 3.55
C CYS A 50 -0.65 20.19 4.80
N ALA A 51 -0.52 19.33 5.81
CA ALA A 51 0.10 19.66 7.08
C ALA A 51 1.23 18.70 7.46
N PHE A 52 2.18 19.19 8.24
CA PHE A 52 3.21 18.35 8.85
C PHE A 52 2.55 17.31 9.77
N LEU A 53 3.00 16.06 9.66
CA LEU A 53 2.54 14.95 10.47
C LEU A 53 3.66 14.55 11.45
N PRO A 54 3.49 14.81 12.75
CA PRO A 54 4.43 14.33 13.76
C PRO A 54 4.57 12.81 13.72
N HIS A 55 5.77 12.31 14.01
CA HIS A 55 6.05 10.90 14.16
C HIS A 55 6.58 10.60 15.57
N PRO A 56 6.47 9.36 16.08
CA PRO A 56 7.06 8.96 17.35
C PRO A 56 8.56 9.31 17.45
N PRO A 57 9.10 9.60 18.65
CA PRO A 57 10.51 9.94 18.82
C PRO A 57 11.41 8.76 18.44
N GLN A 58 12.48 9.04 17.70
CA GLN A 58 13.51 8.04 17.40
C GLN A 58 14.41 7.85 18.63
N ARG A 59 14.52 6.62 19.13
CA ARG A 59 15.45 6.30 20.23
C ARG A 59 16.90 6.27 19.72
N PRO A 60 17.89 6.55 20.58
CA PRO A 60 19.30 6.35 20.24
C PRO A 60 19.56 4.90 19.77
N GLY A 61 20.18 4.73 18.60
CA GLY A 61 20.46 3.42 18.00
C GLY A 61 19.35 2.85 17.10
N VAL A 62 18.20 3.54 16.98
CA VAL A 62 17.17 3.26 15.97
C VAL A 62 17.57 3.93 14.66
N SER A 63 17.46 3.20 13.56
CA SER A 63 17.79 3.72 12.23
C SER A 63 16.58 4.01 11.34
N VAL A 64 15.40 3.49 11.68
CA VAL A 64 14.21 3.61 10.83
C VAL A 64 12.96 3.88 11.65
N ILE A 65 12.18 4.86 11.19
CA ILE A 65 10.76 5.02 11.53
C ILE A 65 9.94 4.93 10.25
N ALA A 66 8.86 4.17 10.26
CA ALA A 66 8.02 3.96 9.09
C ALA A 66 6.54 3.93 9.45
N VAL A 67 5.72 4.40 8.51
CA VAL A 67 4.26 4.29 8.58
C VAL A 67 3.85 2.89 8.11
N VAL A 68 3.17 2.16 8.98
CA VAL A 68 2.65 0.80 8.73
C VAL A 68 1.22 0.86 8.23
N ALA A 69 0.38 1.72 8.81
CA ALA A 69 -1.01 1.87 8.40
C ALA A 69 -1.56 3.25 8.77
N PHE A 70 -2.61 3.65 8.07
CA PHE A 70 -3.37 4.85 8.33
C PHE A 70 -4.85 4.49 8.27
N TYR A 71 -5.59 4.77 9.33
CA TYR A 71 -6.97 4.32 9.46
C TYR A 71 -7.81 5.30 10.26
N ARG A 72 -9.11 5.23 10.07
CA ARG A 72 -10.09 5.92 10.90
C ARG A 72 -10.60 4.96 11.98
N HIS A 73 -10.34 5.30 13.23
CA HIS A 73 -10.82 4.51 14.37
C HIS A 73 -12.35 4.52 14.40
N HIS A 74 -12.99 3.34 14.38
CA HIS A 74 -14.42 3.22 14.13
C HIS A 74 -15.28 3.98 15.15
N THR A 75 -14.97 3.86 16.44
CA THR A 75 -15.78 4.40 17.54
C THR A 75 -15.54 5.90 17.77
N SER A 76 -14.28 6.32 17.84
CA SER A 76 -13.93 7.74 18.09
C SER A 76 -13.96 8.60 16.83
N ARG A 77 -13.98 7.97 15.64
CA ARG A 77 -13.92 8.62 14.32
C ARG A 77 -12.64 9.40 14.06
N GLU A 78 -11.68 9.34 14.97
CA GLU A 78 -10.36 9.94 14.84
C GLU A 78 -9.53 9.19 13.81
N TYR A 79 -8.71 9.93 13.08
CA TYR A 79 -7.70 9.36 12.22
C TYR A 79 -6.47 9.02 13.04
N ARG A 80 -5.94 7.81 12.85
CA ARG A 80 -4.79 7.29 13.59
C ARG A 80 -3.79 6.66 12.63
N VAL A 81 -2.52 6.77 12.99
CA VAL A 81 -1.39 6.25 12.23
C VAL A 81 -0.70 5.19 13.06
N LEU A 82 -0.53 4.00 12.49
CA LEU A 82 0.30 2.95 13.05
C LEU A 82 1.72 3.11 12.52
N TRP A 83 2.67 3.27 13.43
CA TRP A 83 4.09 3.43 13.17
C TRP A 83 4.86 2.21 13.63
N VAL A 84 6.01 2.00 13.01
CA VAL A 84 7.01 1.04 13.48
C VAL A 84 8.38 1.70 13.59
N SER A 85 9.09 1.38 14.65
CA SER A 85 10.44 1.82 14.94
C SER A 85 11.35 0.61 15.10
N TYR A 86 12.45 0.57 14.35
CA TYR A 86 13.39 -0.56 14.40
C TYR A 86 14.80 -0.17 13.95
N SER A 87 15.77 -0.98 14.37
CA SER A 87 17.16 -0.88 13.93
C SER A 87 17.40 -1.77 12.72
N ARG A 88 18.01 -1.24 11.66
CA ARG A 88 18.49 -2.05 10.54
C ARG A 88 19.65 -2.92 11.04
N PRO A 89 19.65 -4.23 10.73
CA PRO A 89 20.80 -5.06 11.06
C PRO A 89 22.02 -4.55 10.29
N ILE A 90 23.03 -4.08 11.02
CA ILE A 90 24.28 -3.53 10.45
C ILE A 90 25.27 -4.67 10.12
N SER A 91 25.14 -5.83 10.77
CA SER A 91 25.96 -7.02 10.53
C SER A 91 25.25 -8.30 10.98
N SER A 92 25.61 -9.42 10.36
CA SER A 92 25.18 -10.76 10.80
C SER A 92 25.78 -11.07 12.17
N GLY A 93 24.95 -11.17 13.21
CA GLY A 93 25.37 -11.60 14.55
C GLY A 93 25.01 -10.64 15.70
N VAL A 94 24.54 -9.42 15.41
CA VAL A 94 23.97 -8.54 16.43
C VAL A 94 22.52 -8.94 16.70
N PRO A 95 22.08 -9.08 17.96
CA PRO A 95 20.68 -9.32 18.27
C PRO A 95 19.81 -8.21 17.68
N VAL A 96 18.88 -8.57 16.80
CA VAL A 96 17.91 -7.62 16.24
C VAL A 96 16.98 -7.22 17.40
N GLN A 97 17.02 -5.95 17.78
CA GLN A 97 16.01 -5.42 18.70
C GLN A 97 14.63 -5.60 18.06
N SER A 98 13.67 -6.08 18.87
CA SER A 98 12.31 -6.24 18.38
C SER A 98 11.75 -4.88 17.97
N PRO A 99 11.03 -4.79 16.83
CA PRO A 99 10.41 -3.55 16.42
C PRO A 99 9.41 -3.08 17.47
N GLU A 100 9.38 -1.78 17.70
CA GLU A 100 8.37 -1.13 18.54
C GLU A 100 7.27 -0.55 17.65
N TYR A 101 6.02 -0.79 18.03
CA TYR A 101 4.87 -0.27 17.32
C TYR A 101 4.20 0.83 18.11
N PHE A 102 3.75 1.87 17.41
CA PHE A 102 3.09 3.01 18.05
C PHE A 102 1.83 3.38 17.30
N VAL A 103 0.79 3.72 18.05
CA VAL A 103 -0.39 4.41 17.51
C VAL A 103 -0.28 5.88 17.84
N LEU A 104 -0.46 6.73 16.83
CA LEU A 104 -0.53 8.17 17.00
C LEU A 104 -1.82 8.71 16.36
N THR A 105 -2.65 9.35 17.17
CA THR A 105 -3.82 10.09 16.66
C THR A 105 -3.35 11.33 15.90
N VAL A 106 -3.92 11.55 14.71
CA VAL A 106 -3.64 12.71 13.88
C VAL A 106 -4.04 13.98 14.64
N GLY A 107 -3.07 14.87 14.86
CA GLY A 107 -3.24 16.12 15.62
C GLY A 107 -2.85 16.02 17.09
N SER A 108 -2.53 14.81 17.57
CA SER A 108 -1.90 14.60 18.87
C SER A 108 -0.39 14.60 18.76
N ASN A 109 0.29 14.87 19.87
CA ASN A 109 1.74 14.72 20.06
C ASN A 109 2.10 13.59 21.04
N GLN A 110 1.12 12.75 21.40
CA GLN A 110 1.28 11.67 22.37
C GLN A 110 1.16 10.30 21.68
N PRO A 111 2.26 9.74 21.14
CA PRO A 111 2.25 8.39 20.60
C PRO A 111 2.11 7.36 21.73
N ARG A 112 1.26 6.35 21.52
CA ARG A 112 1.07 5.23 22.45
C ARG A 112 1.77 4.00 21.91
N CYS A 113 2.68 3.42 22.68
CA CYS A 113 3.30 2.13 22.34
C CYS A 113 2.25 1.01 22.41
N ILE A 114 2.28 0.08 21.46
CA ILE A 114 1.44 -1.11 21.45
C ILE A 114 2.29 -2.36 21.29
N GLU A 115 1.83 -3.45 21.91
CA GLU A 115 2.54 -4.71 21.89
C GLU A 115 2.35 -5.42 20.55
N TRP A 116 3.43 -5.99 20.02
CA TRP A 116 3.37 -6.93 18.92
C TRP A 116 3.33 -8.36 19.48
N PRO A 117 2.52 -9.27 18.90
CA PRO A 117 2.47 -10.65 19.35
C PRO A 117 3.86 -11.26 19.23
N THR A 118 4.31 -11.92 20.29
CA THR A 118 5.64 -12.55 20.40
C THR A 118 5.76 -13.74 19.44
N VAL A 119 5.80 -13.47 18.13
CA VAL A 119 6.01 -14.46 17.09
C VAL A 119 7.47 -14.42 16.69
N SER A 120 8.06 -15.59 16.51
CA SER A 120 9.48 -15.87 16.28
C SER A 120 10.21 -14.77 15.49
N GLN A 121 11.27 -14.26 16.13
CA GLN A 121 12.14 -13.16 15.68
C GLN A 121 12.78 -13.39 14.30
N HIS A 122 12.68 -14.60 13.75
CA HIS A 122 13.25 -14.99 12.45
C HIS A 122 12.47 -14.47 11.23
N THR A 123 11.29 -13.90 11.43
CA THR A 123 10.44 -13.44 10.33
C THR A 123 10.58 -11.95 10.04
N LEU A 124 11.28 -11.17 10.88
CA LEU A 124 11.32 -9.70 10.86
C LEU A 124 12.13 -9.10 9.68
N HIS A 125 11.59 -9.19 8.46
CA HIS A 125 11.92 -8.23 7.41
C HIS A 125 10.91 -7.07 7.46
N VAL A 126 11.06 -6.18 8.45
CA VAL A 126 10.21 -5.00 8.70
C VAL A 126 10.38 -3.94 7.62
N THR A 127 10.17 -4.29 6.36
CA THR A 127 10.07 -3.32 5.27
C THR A 127 8.78 -3.64 4.55
N GLN A 128 7.67 -3.18 5.11
CA GLN A 128 6.49 -2.97 4.28
C GLN A 128 6.91 -1.99 3.19
N SER A 129 6.88 -2.46 1.95
CA SER A 129 7.02 -1.58 0.81
C SER A 129 5.94 -0.49 0.92
N PRO A 130 6.26 0.80 0.76
CA PRO A 130 5.25 1.84 0.71
C PRO A 130 4.22 1.60 -0.41
N TYR A 131 4.61 0.83 -1.43
CA TYR A 131 3.78 0.43 -2.58
C TYR A 131 2.83 -0.75 -2.29
N CYS A 132 2.91 -1.38 -1.11
CA CYS A 132 2.03 -2.47 -0.70
C CYS A 132 1.32 -2.09 0.62
N PRO A 133 0.30 -1.21 0.57
CA PRO A 133 -0.49 -0.88 1.75
C PRO A 133 -1.18 -2.12 2.33
N PRO A 134 -1.43 -2.11 3.64
CA PRO A 134 -2.45 -2.96 4.25
C PRO A 134 -3.81 -2.81 3.56
N VAL A 135 -4.51 -3.92 3.38
CA VAL A 135 -5.89 -3.95 2.87
C VAL A 135 -6.87 -3.80 4.03
N HIS A 136 -7.80 -2.87 3.89
CA HIS A 136 -8.92 -2.70 4.81
C HIS A 136 -10.00 -3.73 4.52
N HIS A 137 -10.33 -4.59 5.49
CA HIS A 137 -11.42 -5.55 5.35
C HIS A 137 -12.05 -5.82 6.72
N ARG A 138 -13.39 -5.85 6.82
CA ARG A 138 -14.13 -6.09 8.07
C ARG A 138 -13.64 -5.26 9.27
N GLY A 139 -13.35 -3.98 9.07
CA GLY A 139 -12.88 -3.08 10.14
C GLY A 139 -11.45 -3.37 10.65
N SER A 140 -10.73 -4.27 10.00
CA SER A 140 -9.34 -4.62 10.31
C SER A 140 -8.44 -4.39 9.11
N LEU A 141 -7.15 -4.25 9.40
CA LEU A 141 -6.10 -4.04 8.41
C LEU A 141 -5.31 -5.33 8.22
N HIS A 142 -5.11 -5.74 6.97
CA HIS A 142 -4.50 -7.02 6.61
C HIS A 142 -3.26 -6.81 5.75
N TRP A 143 -2.16 -7.47 6.06
CA TRP A 143 -0.98 -7.51 5.20
C TRP A 143 -0.31 -8.88 5.27
N ALA A 144 0.26 -9.28 4.14
CA ALA A 144 1.00 -10.53 4.06
C ALA A 144 2.42 -10.36 4.60
N PHE A 145 2.84 -11.29 5.47
CA PHE A 145 4.18 -11.27 6.04
C PHE A 145 4.72 -12.69 6.26
N GLY A 146 5.82 -13.02 5.58
CA GLY A 146 6.37 -14.37 5.64
C GLY A 146 5.34 -15.38 5.15
N LEU A 147 5.03 -16.39 5.97
CA LEU A 147 4.10 -17.49 5.64
C LEU A 147 2.65 -17.25 6.09
N ASN A 148 2.38 -16.19 6.87
CA ASN A 148 1.05 -15.89 7.41
C ASN A 148 0.59 -14.48 7.01
N LEU A 149 -0.65 -14.15 7.34
CA LEU A 149 -1.18 -12.79 7.30
C LEU A 149 -1.14 -12.20 8.71
N THR A 150 -0.78 -10.93 8.80
CA THR A 150 -1.03 -10.15 10.00
C THR A 150 -2.34 -9.40 9.84
N VAL A 151 -3.17 -9.47 10.87
CA VAL A 151 -4.37 -8.68 11.01
C VAL A 151 -4.20 -7.72 12.17
N PHE A 152 -4.47 -6.44 11.94
CA PHE A 152 -4.56 -5.43 12.97
C PHE A 152 -6.00 -4.98 13.13
N ASP A 153 -6.58 -5.26 14.29
CA ASP A 153 -7.90 -4.77 14.66
C ASP A 153 -7.80 -3.27 14.90
N SER A 154 -8.50 -2.47 14.10
CA SER A 154 -8.38 -1.01 14.16
C SER A 154 -9.11 -0.39 15.35
N VAL A 155 -9.94 -1.14 16.07
CA VAL A 155 -10.71 -0.69 17.24
C VAL A 155 -10.01 -1.09 18.53
N ALA A 156 -9.65 -2.36 18.66
CA ALA A 156 -8.87 -2.85 19.79
C ALA A 156 -7.40 -2.41 19.73
N GLU A 157 -6.92 -2.06 18.53
CA GLU A 157 -5.52 -1.72 18.24
C GLU A 157 -4.56 -2.84 18.67
N THR A 158 -4.98 -4.08 18.37
CA THR A 158 -4.25 -5.32 18.66
C THR A 158 -3.97 -6.10 17.38
N PHE A 159 -2.89 -6.88 17.38
CA PHE A 159 -2.57 -7.75 16.27
C PHE A 159 -2.99 -9.19 16.55
N ARG A 160 -3.36 -9.89 15.48
CA ARG A 160 -3.49 -11.34 15.43
C ARG A 160 -2.87 -11.87 14.15
N GLN A 161 -2.58 -13.16 14.12
CA GLN A 161 -2.24 -13.85 12.88
C GLN A 161 -3.50 -14.40 12.24
N MET A 162 -3.45 -14.49 10.91
CA MET A 162 -4.44 -15.17 10.08
C MET A 162 -3.72 -16.10 9.12
N SER A 163 -4.30 -17.28 8.94
CA SER A 163 -3.79 -18.34 8.09
C SER A 163 -4.03 -18.03 6.62
N ARG A 164 -3.19 -18.61 5.77
CA ARG A 164 -3.34 -18.61 4.32
C ARG A 164 -2.77 -19.91 3.74
N PRO A 165 -3.06 -20.26 2.48
CA PRO A 165 -2.47 -21.45 1.86
C PRO A 165 -0.94 -21.34 1.89
N ILE A 166 -0.29 -22.31 2.55
CA ILE A 166 1.15 -22.33 2.80
C ILE A 166 1.90 -22.64 1.49
N GLU A 167 1.25 -23.37 0.60
CA GLU A 167 1.74 -23.78 -0.72
C GLU A 167 2.10 -22.60 -1.62
N LEU A 168 1.53 -21.42 -1.36
CA LEU A 168 1.83 -20.17 -2.09
C LEU A 168 3.21 -19.59 -1.72
N GLY A 169 3.94 -20.19 -0.79
CA GLY A 169 5.26 -19.74 -0.37
C GLY A 169 5.22 -18.31 0.17
N ALA A 170 6.33 -17.57 0.10
CA ALA A 170 6.44 -16.20 0.64
C ALA A 170 6.04 -15.09 -0.36
N LEU A 171 5.83 -15.43 -1.63
CA LEU A 171 5.69 -14.45 -2.71
C LEU A 171 4.22 -14.07 -2.96
N VAL A 172 3.52 -13.73 -1.88
CA VAL A 172 2.11 -13.33 -1.93
C VAL A 172 1.93 -11.84 -1.64
N SER A 173 0.83 -11.29 -2.12
CA SER A 173 0.39 -9.92 -1.88
C SER A 173 -1.11 -9.91 -1.62
N LEU A 174 -1.58 -9.00 -0.78
CA LEU A 174 -3.02 -8.80 -0.60
C LEU A 174 -3.54 -7.72 -1.55
N LEU A 175 -4.80 -7.91 -1.94
CA LEU A 175 -5.59 -7.01 -2.78
C LEU A 175 -6.98 -6.83 -2.17
N ASP A 176 -7.62 -5.71 -2.52
CA ASP A 176 -9.03 -5.45 -2.29
C ASP A 176 -9.72 -5.44 -3.67
N MET A 177 -10.49 -6.47 -3.98
CA MET A 177 -11.24 -6.57 -5.24
C MET A 177 -12.73 -6.31 -5.03
N GLY A 178 -13.07 -5.11 -4.54
CA GLY A 178 -14.47 -4.72 -4.39
C GLY A 178 -15.11 -5.26 -3.11
N GLY A 179 -14.35 -5.30 -2.02
CA GLY A 179 -14.84 -5.71 -0.70
C GLY A 179 -14.51 -7.16 -0.33
N SER A 180 -13.92 -7.95 -1.23
CA SER A 180 -13.25 -9.20 -0.90
C SER A 180 -11.80 -8.98 -0.48
N LEU A 181 -11.29 -9.85 0.38
CA LEU A 181 -9.87 -9.91 0.71
C LEU A 181 -9.22 -10.98 -0.15
N ASP A 182 -8.30 -10.59 -1.02
CA ASP A 182 -7.74 -11.46 -2.05
C ASP A 182 -6.22 -11.59 -1.93
N LEU A 183 -5.71 -12.77 -2.24
CA LEU A 183 -4.30 -13.08 -2.34
C LEU A 183 -3.89 -13.17 -3.80
N TRP A 184 -2.92 -12.35 -4.16
CA TRP A 184 -2.15 -12.47 -5.39
C TRP A 184 -0.88 -13.27 -5.13
N HIS A 185 -0.68 -14.31 -5.93
CA HIS A 185 0.53 -15.12 -5.92
C HIS A 185 1.17 -15.08 -7.30
N THR A 186 2.45 -14.69 -7.34
CA THR A 186 3.27 -14.78 -8.56
C THR A 186 3.99 -16.12 -8.56
N THR A 187 3.73 -16.95 -9.57
CA THR A 187 4.37 -18.26 -9.65
C THR A 187 5.85 -18.14 -10.01
N CYS A 188 6.61 -19.24 -9.93
CA CYS A 188 8.06 -19.23 -10.16
C CYS A 188 8.47 -18.79 -11.57
N ASP A 189 7.59 -18.91 -12.57
CA ASP A 189 7.84 -18.42 -13.93
C ASP A 189 7.79 -16.89 -14.04
N SER A 190 7.33 -16.20 -12.99
CA SER A 190 7.14 -14.74 -12.91
C SER A 190 6.23 -14.12 -13.98
N ILE A 191 5.51 -14.93 -14.75
CA ILE A 191 4.63 -14.50 -15.83
C ILE A 191 3.21 -15.04 -15.67
N THR A 192 3.00 -15.97 -14.74
CA THR A 192 1.71 -16.50 -14.35
C THR A 192 1.38 -16.05 -12.92
N PHE A 193 0.13 -15.67 -12.72
CA PHE A 193 -0.37 -15.13 -11.48
C PHE A 193 -1.68 -15.79 -11.07
N ASP A 194 -1.76 -16.19 -9.82
CA ASP A 194 -2.94 -16.81 -9.23
C ASP A 194 -3.61 -15.84 -8.26
N ILE A 195 -4.93 -15.72 -8.35
CA ILE A 195 -5.76 -14.97 -7.42
C ILE A 195 -6.59 -15.93 -6.59
N TRP A 196 -6.49 -15.80 -5.27
CA TRP A 196 -7.24 -16.56 -4.29
C TRP A 196 -8.10 -15.62 -3.46
N VAL A 197 -9.37 -15.94 -3.31
CA VAL A 197 -10.34 -15.14 -2.56
C VAL A 197 -10.52 -15.74 -1.16
N LEU A 198 -10.58 -14.90 -0.13
CA LEU A 198 -11.01 -15.33 1.20
C LEU A 198 -12.52 -15.59 1.19
N GLN A 199 -12.91 -16.86 1.16
CA GLN A 199 -14.32 -17.27 1.07
C GLN A 199 -15.02 -17.24 2.43
N ASP A 200 -14.32 -17.70 3.47
CA ASP A 200 -14.79 -17.65 4.85
C ASP A 200 -13.71 -16.99 5.72
N TYR A 201 -14.03 -15.82 6.25
CA TYR A 201 -13.11 -15.03 7.05
C TYR A 201 -12.83 -15.65 8.42
N ASP A 202 -13.86 -16.24 9.03
CA ASP A 202 -13.80 -16.75 10.41
C ASP A 202 -13.17 -18.15 10.43
N ALA A 203 -13.42 -18.95 9.39
CA ALA A 203 -12.73 -20.21 9.15
C ALA A 203 -11.39 -20.06 8.41
N GLU A 204 -11.00 -18.82 8.04
CA GLU A 204 -9.77 -18.50 7.29
C GLU A 204 -9.58 -19.37 6.03
N THR A 205 -10.69 -19.64 5.32
CA THR A 205 -10.73 -20.53 4.16
C THR A 205 -10.58 -19.75 2.86
N TRP A 206 -9.55 -20.10 2.10
CA TRP A 206 -9.20 -19.47 0.83
C TRP A 206 -9.54 -20.38 -0.34
N GLY A 207 -10.12 -19.81 -1.40
CA GLY A 207 -10.42 -20.51 -2.63
C GLY A 207 -9.72 -19.89 -3.83
N PHE A 208 -9.14 -20.72 -4.69
CA PHE A 208 -8.59 -20.28 -5.97
C PHE A 208 -9.73 -19.77 -6.87
N GLN A 209 -9.52 -18.62 -7.51
CA GLN A 209 -10.54 -17.97 -8.32
C GLN A 209 -10.08 -17.72 -9.76
N TYR A 210 -8.93 -17.07 -9.95
CA TYR A 210 -8.46 -16.66 -11.29
C TYR A 210 -6.99 -17.03 -11.50
N ARG A 211 -6.63 -17.26 -12.77
CA ARG A 211 -5.23 -17.36 -13.21
C ARG A 211 -5.03 -16.49 -14.43
N ILE A 212 -4.08 -15.56 -14.34
CA ILE A 212 -3.68 -14.68 -15.42
C ILE A 212 -2.29 -15.10 -15.87
N SER A 213 -2.10 -15.28 -17.18
CA SER A 213 -0.78 -15.59 -17.74
C SER A 213 -0.42 -14.57 -18.81
N LEU A 214 0.71 -13.86 -18.60
CA LEU A 214 1.28 -12.95 -19.59
C LEU A 214 1.73 -13.70 -20.86
N PHE A 215 2.00 -15.01 -20.75
CA PHE A 215 2.40 -15.81 -21.89
C PHE A 215 1.29 -15.95 -22.94
N THR A 216 0.05 -16.16 -22.48
CA THR A 216 -1.11 -16.33 -23.34
C THR A 216 -1.78 -15.00 -23.69
N MET A 217 -1.30 -13.89 -23.13
CA MET A 217 -1.94 -12.60 -23.30
C MET A 217 -1.59 -11.97 -24.65
N GLU A 218 -2.60 -11.65 -25.44
CA GLU A 218 -2.48 -11.03 -26.77
C GLU A 218 -2.28 -9.51 -26.67
N ALA A 219 -1.18 -9.08 -26.02
CA ALA A 219 -0.87 -7.66 -25.86
C ALA A 219 -0.29 -7.03 -27.13
N SER A 220 -0.61 -5.76 -27.35
CA SER A 220 0.00 -4.93 -28.40
C SER A 220 0.73 -3.74 -27.76
N PRO A 221 2.03 -3.52 -28.04
CA PRO A 221 2.95 -4.43 -28.75
C PRO A 221 3.18 -5.74 -27.97
N PRO A 222 3.69 -6.80 -28.61
CA PRO A 222 3.94 -8.08 -27.94
C PRO A 222 4.81 -7.95 -26.67
N LEU A 223 4.55 -8.79 -25.68
CA LEU A 223 5.31 -8.77 -24.44
C LEU A 223 6.70 -9.39 -24.66
N ASN A 224 7.74 -8.68 -24.21
CA ASN A 224 9.08 -9.27 -24.09
C ASN A 224 9.21 -9.89 -22.70
N LEU A 225 9.07 -11.21 -22.61
CA LEU A 225 9.15 -11.99 -21.37
C LEU A 225 10.58 -12.41 -21.00
N GLY A 226 11.59 -11.99 -21.77
CA GLY A 226 13.00 -12.34 -21.52
C GLY A 226 13.62 -11.61 -20.33
N VAL A 227 12.99 -10.54 -19.84
CA VAL A 227 13.40 -9.80 -18.64
C VAL A 227 12.40 -10.10 -17.53
N ILE A 228 12.80 -10.92 -16.56
CA ILE A 228 11.98 -11.27 -15.41
C ILE A 228 12.06 -10.12 -14.39
N TYR A 229 11.10 -9.20 -14.45
CA TYR A 229 10.81 -8.25 -13.39
C TYR A 229 9.72 -8.84 -12.48
N ARG A 230 9.71 -8.46 -11.20
CA ARG A 230 8.61 -8.84 -10.30
C ARG A 230 7.46 -7.85 -10.51
N PRO A 231 6.39 -8.22 -11.21
CA PRO A 231 5.38 -7.26 -11.60
C PRO A 231 4.64 -6.73 -10.37
N SER A 232 4.47 -5.40 -10.33
CA SER A 232 3.50 -4.78 -9.45
C SER A 232 2.11 -4.91 -10.09
N MET A 233 1.08 -4.91 -9.26
CA MET A 233 -0.31 -4.94 -9.73
C MET A 233 -1.17 -4.05 -8.86
N ALA A 234 -2.14 -3.38 -9.47
CA ALA A 234 -3.18 -2.61 -8.79
C ALA A 234 -4.54 -3.00 -9.36
N VAL A 235 -5.55 -3.01 -8.50
CA VAL A 235 -6.93 -3.30 -8.86
C VAL A 235 -7.61 -2.00 -9.29
N ILE A 236 -8.28 -2.00 -10.44
CA ILE A 236 -9.12 -0.87 -10.88
C ILE A 236 -10.53 -1.07 -10.31
N ASN A 237 -11.07 -2.28 -10.48
CA ASN A 237 -12.36 -2.72 -9.98
C ASN A 237 -12.36 -4.25 -9.83
N GLU A 238 -13.51 -4.84 -9.47
CA GLU A 238 -13.69 -6.28 -9.25
C GLU A 238 -13.33 -7.19 -10.47
N HIS A 239 -13.22 -6.62 -11.67
CA HIS A 239 -12.98 -7.35 -12.92
C HIS A 239 -11.77 -6.87 -13.71
N GLU A 240 -11.19 -5.71 -13.38
CA GLU A 240 -10.12 -5.08 -14.15
C GLU A 240 -8.92 -4.72 -13.28
N LEU A 241 -7.72 -4.93 -13.84
CA LEU A 241 -6.45 -4.86 -13.15
C LEU A 241 -5.41 -4.11 -14.00
N LEU A 242 -4.45 -3.47 -13.33
CA LEU A 242 -3.22 -2.97 -13.94
C LEU A 242 -2.04 -3.82 -13.55
N ILE A 243 -1.24 -4.26 -14.52
CA ILE A 243 0.00 -5.01 -14.30
C ILE A 243 1.19 -4.18 -14.80
N GLU A 244 2.14 -3.91 -13.91
CA GLU A 244 3.42 -3.29 -14.26
C GLU A 244 4.34 -4.34 -14.87
N GLN A 245 4.37 -4.38 -16.21
CA GLN A 245 5.25 -5.28 -16.95
C GLN A 245 6.71 -4.82 -16.85
N ARG A 246 6.92 -3.51 -17.04
CA ARG A 246 8.20 -2.79 -16.94
C ARG A 246 7.92 -1.34 -16.52
N PRO A 247 8.93 -0.58 -16.05
CA PRO A 247 8.72 0.74 -15.45
C PRO A 247 8.07 1.81 -16.35
N ASP A 248 7.99 1.55 -17.66
CA ASP A 248 7.41 2.41 -18.68
C ASP A 248 6.12 1.82 -19.30
N ARG A 249 5.70 0.63 -18.87
CA ARG A 249 4.58 -0.09 -19.50
C ARG A 249 3.66 -0.74 -18.47
N LEU A 250 2.49 -0.12 -18.30
CA LEU A 250 1.37 -0.64 -17.53
C LEU A 250 0.36 -1.29 -18.47
N LEU A 251 0.04 -2.55 -18.19
CA LEU A 251 -0.94 -3.33 -18.95
C LEU A 251 -2.27 -3.24 -18.22
N HIS A 252 -3.34 -2.89 -18.93
CA HIS A 252 -4.71 -2.98 -18.46
C HIS A 252 -5.29 -4.29 -18.97
N CYS A 253 -5.75 -5.15 -18.07
CA CYS A 253 -6.37 -6.43 -18.40
C CYS A 253 -7.55 -6.72 -17.48
N ASP A 254 -8.40 -7.66 -17.88
CA ASP A 254 -9.44 -8.20 -16.99
C ASP A 254 -8.92 -9.37 -16.13
N THR A 255 -9.78 -9.88 -15.24
CA THR A 255 -9.49 -11.03 -14.38
C THR A 255 -9.36 -12.35 -15.15
N ASP A 256 -9.85 -12.44 -16.38
CA ASP A 256 -9.68 -13.58 -17.28
C ASP A 256 -8.32 -13.52 -18.04
N GLY A 257 -7.57 -12.43 -17.87
CA GLY A 257 -6.27 -12.22 -18.50
C GLY A 257 -6.38 -11.70 -19.94
N VAL A 258 -7.53 -11.16 -20.34
CA VAL A 258 -7.70 -10.50 -21.64
C VAL A 258 -7.08 -9.11 -21.57
N PHE A 259 -6.23 -8.80 -22.54
CA PHE A 259 -5.61 -7.49 -22.67
C PHE A 259 -6.64 -6.44 -23.14
N LEU A 260 -6.81 -5.37 -22.36
CA LEU A 260 -7.72 -4.27 -22.63
C LEU A 260 -6.99 -3.05 -23.23
N GLY A 261 -5.70 -2.86 -22.91
CA GLY A 261 -4.89 -1.77 -23.46
C GLY A 261 -3.60 -1.52 -22.67
N ASN A 262 -2.79 -0.56 -23.15
CA ASN A 262 -1.70 -0.01 -22.34
C ASN A 262 -2.15 1.29 -21.68
N VAL A 263 -1.67 1.54 -20.47
CA VAL A 263 -1.78 2.85 -19.82
C VAL A 263 -0.45 3.56 -20.05
N GLU A 264 -0.49 4.64 -20.82
CA GLU A 264 0.66 5.47 -21.17
C GLU A 264 0.55 6.86 -20.54
N SER A 265 1.69 7.46 -20.24
CA SER A 265 1.75 8.87 -19.84
C SER A 265 1.51 9.74 -21.07
N GLU A 266 0.57 10.69 -20.99
CA GLU A 266 0.36 11.70 -22.04
C GLU A 266 1.64 12.52 -22.32
N GLU A 267 2.51 12.66 -21.32
CA GLU A 267 3.80 13.35 -21.41
C GLU A 267 4.94 12.35 -21.69
N HIS A 268 5.55 12.48 -22.88
CA HIS A 268 6.66 11.64 -23.30
C HIS A 268 7.89 11.87 -22.41
N GLY A 269 8.46 10.79 -21.88
CA GLY A 269 9.68 10.81 -21.05
C GLY A 269 9.44 10.76 -19.53
N ASN A 270 8.18 10.79 -19.08
CA ASN A 270 7.85 10.56 -17.67
C ASN A 270 7.80 9.05 -17.36
N GLN A 271 8.38 8.65 -16.24
CA GLN A 271 8.25 7.29 -15.71
C GLN A 271 6.95 7.20 -14.89
N LEU A 272 6.19 6.12 -15.08
CA LEU A 272 5.01 5.82 -14.27
C LEU A 272 5.41 4.85 -13.16
N ILE A 273 4.96 5.11 -11.94
CA ILE A 273 5.14 4.20 -10.81
C ILE A 273 3.75 3.72 -10.40
N LEU A 274 3.54 2.41 -10.46
CA LEU A 274 2.28 1.83 -10.01
C LEU A 274 2.24 1.78 -8.49
N THR A 275 1.18 2.33 -7.93
CA THR A 275 0.86 2.21 -6.51
C THR A 275 -0.42 1.41 -6.33
N ARG A 276 -0.48 0.63 -5.25
CA ARG A 276 -1.69 -0.09 -4.82
C ARG A 276 -2.61 0.74 -3.94
N HIS A 277 -2.24 1.98 -3.65
CA HIS A 277 -3.11 2.92 -2.96
C HIS A 277 -4.24 3.34 -3.90
N LEU A 278 -5.48 3.05 -3.53
CA LEU A 278 -6.64 3.60 -4.20
C LEU A 278 -6.96 4.98 -3.60
N PHE A 279 -7.07 5.98 -4.47
CA PHE A 279 -7.49 7.31 -4.07
C PHE A 279 -8.97 7.52 -4.34
N GLN A 280 -9.65 8.13 -3.38
CA GLN A 280 -11.03 8.58 -3.50
C GLN A 280 -11.08 10.06 -3.14
N GLU A 281 -11.77 10.88 -3.94
CA GLU A 281 -11.95 12.30 -3.62
C GLU A 281 -12.71 12.49 -2.31
N SER A 282 -12.31 13.52 -1.56
CA SER A 282 -12.82 13.73 -0.20
C SER A 282 -12.75 15.18 0.23
N MET A 283 -13.81 15.67 0.88
CA MET A 283 -13.86 17.02 1.47
C MET A 283 -13.49 17.03 2.96
N ILE A 284 -12.85 15.98 3.47
CA ILE A 284 -12.45 15.89 4.87
C ILE A 284 -11.42 16.98 5.21
N SER A 285 -11.75 17.83 6.18
CA SER A 285 -10.83 18.80 6.79
C SER A 285 -10.36 18.25 8.13
N LEU A 286 -9.04 18.30 8.36
CA LEU A 286 -8.43 17.95 9.63
C LEU A 286 -8.05 19.22 10.40
N PRO A 287 -8.09 19.24 11.74
CA PRO A 287 -7.66 20.41 12.52
C PRO A 287 -6.25 20.91 12.19
N LEU A 288 -5.32 20.01 11.81
CA LEU A 288 -3.95 20.36 11.45
C LEU A 288 -3.87 21.28 10.23
N PHE A 289 -4.90 21.24 9.37
CA PHE A 289 -4.97 22.08 8.17
C PHE A 289 -5.37 23.52 8.47
N GLU A 290 -5.86 23.83 9.68
CA GLU A 290 -6.31 25.17 10.08
C GLU A 290 -5.26 25.91 10.91
N THR A 291 -4.40 25.18 11.64
CA THR A 291 -3.30 25.74 12.46
C THR A 291 -2.09 26.25 11.66
N GLN A 292 -2.17 26.34 10.33
CA GLN A 292 -1.04 26.63 9.43
C GLN A 292 -0.92 28.10 8.98
N GLU A 293 -1.65 29.04 9.59
CA GLU A 293 -1.58 30.47 9.20
C GLU A 293 -0.37 31.24 9.78
N ASP A 294 0.52 30.62 10.58
CA ASP A 294 1.69 31.30 11.17
C ASP A 294 3.05 30.84 10.59
N ASP A 295 3.96 31.82 10.50
CA ASP A 295 5.15 32.05 9.65
C ASP A 295 6.29 30.99 9.55
N ASP A 296 6.09 29.72 9.93
CA ASP A 296 7.17 28.68 9.91
C ASP A 296 6.76 27.36 9.24
N VAL A 297 5.84 27.43 8.27
CA VAL A 297 5.32 26.25 7.56
C VAL A 297 6.32 25.76 6.51
N LYS A 298 6.92 24.58 6.75
CA LYS A 298 7.61 23.83 5.69
C LYS A 298 6.61 23.50 4.58
N GLU A 299 6.64 24.24 3.48
CA GLU A 299 5.86 23.89 2.28
C GLU A 299 6.22 22.49 1.78
N PRO A 300 5.23 21.70 1.32
CA PRO A 300 5.48 20.37 0.79
C PRO A 300 6.29 20.45 -0.51
N PRO A 301 7.29 19.58 -0.73
CA PRO A 301 8.16 19.61 -1.91
C PRO A 301 7.54 18.97 -3.17
N PHE A 302 6.20 18.91 -3.25
CA PHE A 302 5.46 18.24 -4.31
C PHE A 302 4.19 18.99 -4.68
N LEU A 303 3.71 18.72 -5.90
CA LEU A 303 2.43 19.22 -6.38
C LEU A 303 1.41 18.09 -6.40
N ILE A 304 0.27 18.34 -5.77
CA ILE A 304 -0.88 17.44 -5.84
C ILE A 304 -1.74 17.85 -7.03
N VAL A 305 -2.07 16.89 -7.89
CA VAL A 305 -2.86 17.09 -9.10
C VAL A 305 -4.06 16.16 -9.09
N LEU A 306 -5.18 16.61 -9.66
CA LEU A 306 -6.40 15.82 -9.88
C LEU A 306 -6.82 16.00 -11.33
#